data_AF-A0A3L7K0T0-F1
#
_entry.id   AF-A0A3L7K0T0-F1
#
_cell.length_a   1.000
_cell.length_b   1.000
_cell.length_c   1.000
_cell.angle_alpha   90.00
_cell.angle_beta   90.00
_cell.angle_gamma   90.00
#
_symmetry.space_group_name_H-M   'P 1'
#
loop_
_entity.id
_entity.type
_entity.pdbx_description
1 polymer ?
#
loop_
_entity_poly.entity_id
_entity_poly.type
_entity_poly.pdbx_seq_one_letter_code
_entity_poly.pdbx_strand_id
1 'polypeptide(L)' 'MHTLLTVLLVIDAISLIVVVLLQSGKSAGLSGAISGGAEQLFGKQKARGLDLVLHRVTVVLSVLFFVLTIAVAYFGL' A
#
# COMPACT_ATOMS: atom_id res chain seq x y z
N MET A 1 -27.42 -0.87 7.98
CA MET A 1 -26.35 -0.19 7.19
C MET A 1 -25.09 -0.02 8.01
N HIS A 2 -25.18 0.45 9.25
CA HIS A 2 -24.04 0.58 10.17
C HIS A 2 -23.12 -0.66 10.25
N THR A 3 -23.66 -1.84 10.57
CA THR A 3 -22.86 -3.08 10.68
C THR A 3 -22.13 -3.44 9.38
N LEU A 4 -22.74 -3.18 8.22
CA LEU A 4 -22.10 -3.44 6.92
C LEU A 4 -20.91 -2.51 6.68
N LEU A 5 -21.04 -1.21 6.96
CA LEU A 5 -19.93 -0.25 6.79
C LEU A 5 -18.78 -0.57 7.74
N THR A 6 -19.08 -0.94 9.00
CA THR A 6 -18.06 -1.33 9.98
C THR A 6 -17.34 -2.61 9.56
N VAL A 7 -18.06 -3.62 9.06
CA VAL A 7 -17.45 -4.86 8.54
C VAL A 7 -16.55 -4.57 7.33
N LEU A 8 -17.00 -3.73 6.39
CA LEU A 8 -16.18 -3.32 5.24
C LEU A 8 -14.92 -2.57 5.67
N LEU A 9 -15.04 -1.64 6.63
CA LEU A 9 -13.91 -0.89 7.17
C LEU A 9 -12.86 -1.82 7.81
N VAL A 10 -13.30 -2.82 8.58
CA VAL A 10 -12.40 -3.80 9.21
C VAL A 10 -11.68 -4.64 8.15
N ILE A 11 -12.40 -5.11 7.12
CA ILE A 11 -11.81 -5.88 6.03
C ILE A 11 -10.77 -5.04 5.27
N ASP A 12 -11.10 -3.78 4.99
CA ASP A 12 -10.20 -2.86 4.28
C ASP A 12 -8.94 -2.54 5.11
N ALA A 13 -9.10 -2.33 6.42
CA ALA A 13 -7.98 -2.16 7.34
C ALA A 13 -7.02 -3.37 7.33
N ILE A 14 -7.56 -4.59 7.43
CA ILE A 14 -6.75 -5.82 7.40
C ILE A 14 -6.04 -5.94 6.04
N SER A 15 -6.76 -5.66 4.94
CA SER A 15 -6.20 -5.69 3.59
C SER A 15 -5.06 -4.69 3.44
N LEU A 16 -5.21 -3.46 3.94
CA LEU A 16 -4.15 -2.46 3.97
C LEU A 16 -2.91 -2.94 4.72
N ILE A 17 -3.08 -3.51 5.91
CA ILE A 17 -1.96 -4.03 6.71
C ILE A 17 -1.21 -5.09 5.90
N VAL A 18 -1.91 -6.06 5.32
CA VAL A 18 -1.28 -7.11 4.52
C VAL A 18 -0.52 -6.53 3.32
N VAL A 19 -1.14 -5.62 2.56
CA VAL A 19 -0.49 -5.05 1.37
C VAL A 19 0.73 -4.20 1.75
N VAL A 20 0.66 -3.40 2.83
CA VAL A 20 1.79 -2.59 3.30
C VAL A 20 2.95 -3.46 3.79
N LEU A 21 2.68 -4.56 4.48
CA LEU A 21 3.73 -5.51 4.91
C LEU A 21 4.43 -6.19 3.72
N LEU A 22 3.73 -6.34 2.59
CA LEU A 22 4.29 -6.89 1.36
C LEU A 22 5.08 -5.86 0.54
N GLN A 23 4.99 -4.55 0.84
CA GLN A 23 5.76 -3.53 0.14
C GLN A 23 7.24 -3.63 0.50
N SER A 24 8.11 -3.50 -0.50
CA SER A 24 9.56 -3.51 -0.26
C SER A 24 9.99 -2.34 0.64
N GLY A 25 10.73 -2.66 1.70
CA GLY A 25 11.30 -1.66 2.61
C GLY A 25 12.30 -0.72 1.92
N LYS A 26 12.30 0.56 2.33
CA LYS A 26 13.08 1.68 1.76
C LYS A 26 14.59 1.45 1.61
N SER A 27 15.17 0.46 2.31
CA SER A 27 16.60 0.13 2.26
C SER A 27 17.06 -0.55 0.96
N ALA A 28 16.17 -1.21 0.21
CA ALA A 28 16.54 -1.86 -1.06
C ALA A 28 16.99 -0.86 -2.14
N GLY A 29 16.46 0.37 -2.10
CA GLY A 29 16.85 1.46 -3.01
C GLY A 29 18.11 2.20 -2.59
N LEU A 30 18.35 2.36 -1.28
CA LEU A 30 19.49 3.12 -0.75
C LEU A 30 20.81 2.34 -0.87
N SER A 31 20.79 1.04 -0.60
CA SER A 31 21.95 0.16 -0.79
C SER A 31 22.40 0.09 -2.25
N GLY A 32 21.44 0.04 -3.18
CA GLY A 32 21.73 0.02 -4.63
C GLY A 32 22.30 1.33 -5.19
N ALA A 33 21.94 2.48 -4.59
CA ALA A 33 22.45 3.78 -5.01
C ALA A 33 23.90 4.02 -4.57
N ILE A 34 24.33 3.37 -3.47
CA ILE A 34 25.68 3.51 -2.91
C ILE A 34 26.68 2.53 -3.56
N SER A 35 26.23 1.37 -4.04
CA SER A 35 27.12 0.30 -4.57
C SER A 35 27.56 0.45 -6.04
N GLY A 36 27.16 1.51 -6.75
CA GLY A 36 27.59 1.76 -8.14
C GLY A 36 26.43 1.75 -9.14
N GLY A 37 26.18 2.93 -9.74
CA GLY A 37 25.01 3.20 -10.60
C GLY A 37 24.94 2.45 -11.94
N ALA A 38 25.95 1.67 -12.32
CA ALA A 38 25.96 0.92 -13.58
C ALA A 38 25.02 -0.31 -13.53
N GLU A 39 25.01 -1.07 -12.44
CA GLU A 39 24.11 -2.23 -12.25
C GLU A 39 22.63 -1.82 -12.12
N GLN A 40 22.38 -0.62 -11.59
CA GLN A 40 21.03 -0.11 -11.33
C GLN A 40 20.28 0.30 -12.61
N LEU A 41 20.99 0.70 -13.67
CA LEU A 41 20.41 1.12 -14.94
C LEU A 41 19.97 -0.06 -15.83
N PHE A 42 20.63 -1.21 -15.74
CA PHE A 42 20.36 -2.36 -16.62
C PHE A 42 19.70 -3.57 -15.93
N GLY A 43 19.83 -3.73 -14.61
CA GLY A 43 19.36 -4.95 -13.91
C GLY A 43 17.98 -4.87 -13.22
N LYS A 44 17.44 -3.67 -12.93
CA LYS A 44 16.35 -3.51 -11.94
C LYS A 44 14.96 -3.16 -12.47
N GLN A 45 14.75 -3.03 -13.79
CA GLN A 45 13.44 -2.62 -14.32
C GLN A 45 12.31 -3.63 -14.00
N LYS A 46 12.63 -4.92 -13.84
CA LYS A 46 11.64 -5.98 -13.59
C LYS A 46 11.15 -6.04 -12.14
N ALA A 47 12.01 -5.77 -11.15
CA ALA A 47 11.65 -5.80 -9.73
C ALA A 47 10.71 -4.65 -9.33
N ARG A 48 10.85 -3.48 -9.96
CA ARG A 48 9.98 -2.31 -9.71
C ARG A 48 8.52 -2.53 -10.09
N GLY A 49 8.20 -3.49 -10.96
CA GLY A 49 6.83 -3.69 -11.45
C GLY A 49 5.87 -4.11 -10.35
N LEU A 50 6.24 -5.10 -9.53
CA LEU A 50 5.41 -5.61 -8.44
C LEU A 50 5.27 -4.55 -7.34
N ASP A 51 6.37 -3.90 -6.94
CA ASP A 51 6.32 -2.80 -5.97
C ASP A 51 5.47 -1.62 -6.45
N LEU A 52 5.51 -1.28 -7.74
CA LEU A 52 4.64 -0.23 -8.29
C LEU A 52 3.16 -0.60 -8.19
N VAL A 53 2.82 -1.87 -8.43
CA VAL A 53 1.44 -2.35 -8.33
C VAL A 53 1.00 -2.35 -6.87
N LEU A 54 1.80 -2.92 -5.95
CA LEU A 54 1.51 -2.88 -4.52
C LEU A 54 1.36 -1.45 -4.01
N HIS A 55 2.24 -0.54 -4.44
CA HIS A 55 2.15 0.87 -4.09
C HIS A 55 0.85 1.51 -4.57
N ARG A 56 0.45 1.30 -5.84
CA ARG A 56 -0.81 1.80 -6.38
C ARG A 56 -2.02 1.21 -5.65
N VAL A 57 -2.01 -0.09 -5.37
CA VAL A 57 -3.08 -0.77 -4.63
C VAL A 57 -3.19 -0.19 -3.22
N THR A 58 -2.08 0.01 -2.50
CA THR A 58 -2.09 0.65 -1.18
C THR A 58 -2.63 2.07 -1.25
N VAL A 59 -2.28 2.86 -2.27
CA VAL A 59 -2.83 4.22 -2.41
C VAL A 59 -4.36 4.15 -2.56
N VAL A 60 -4.88 3.27 -3.40
CA VAL A 60 -6.32 3.09 -3.60
C VAL A 60 -7.01 2.63 -2.31
N LEU A 61 -6.49 1.59 -1.66
CA LEU A 61 -7.01 1.10 -0.38
C LEU A 61 -6.93 2.17 0.72
N SER A 62 -5.87 2.99 0.75
CA SER A 62 -5.72 4.05 1.76
C SER A 62 -6.79 5.13 1.59
N VAL A 63 -7.06 5.53 0.34
CA VAL A 63 -8.15 6.47 0.04
C VAL A 63 -9.50 5.86 0.40
N LEU A 64 -9.73 4.58 0.05
CA LEU A 64 -10.95 3.86 0.41
C LEU A 64 -11.16 3.83 1.92
N PHE A 65 -10.10 3.49 2.68
CA PHE A 65 -10.12 3.43 4.14
C PHE A 65 -10.52 4.77 4.75
N PHE A 66 -9.97 5.89 4.27
CA PHE A 66 -10.36 7.22 4.74
C PHE A 66 -11.83 7.52 4.44
N VAL A 67 -12.29 7.22 3.23
CA VAL A 67 -13.70 7.44 2.84
C VAL A 67 -14.63 6.58 3.69
N LEU A 68 -14.32 5.30 3.89
CA LEU A 68 -15.09 4.39 4.73
C LEU A 68 -15.07 4.83 6.20
N THR A 69 -13.93 5.28 6.72
CA THR A 69 -13.80 5.78 8.09
C THR A 69 -14.68 7.01 8.31
N ILE A 70 -14.63 7.98 7.38
CA ILE A 70 -15.49 9.17 7.42
C ILE A 70 -16.96 8.78 7.29
N ALA A 71 -17.30 7.88 6.37
CA ALA A 71 -18.67 7.38 6.22
C ALA A 71 -19.17 6.71 7.50
N VAL A 72 -18.39 5.81 8.12
CA VAL A 72 -18.75 5.20 9.41
C VAL A 72 -18.93 6.26 10.49
N ALA A 73 -18.04 7.26 10.57
CA ALA A 73 -18.14 8.34 11.55
C ALA A 73 -19.43 9.18 11.39
N TYR A 74 -19.82 9.50 10.15
CA TYR A 74 -21.05 10.27 9.88
C TYR A 74 -22.33 9.45 9.96
N PHE A 75 -22.30 8.19 9.53
CA PHE A 75 -23.44 7.26 9.61
C PHE A 75 -23.54 6.57 10.98
N GLY A 76 -22.69 6.97 11.92
CA GLY A 76 -22.88 6.85 13.35
C GLY A 76 -22.19 5.66 13.98
N LEU A 77 -20.92 5.82 14.38
CA LEU A 77 -20.55 5.38 15.72
C LEU A 77 -21.36 6.19 16.74
#